data_AF-A0A962YCX2-F1
#
_entry.id   AF-A0A962YCX2-F1
#
_cell.length_a   1.000
_cell.length_b   1.000
_cell.length_c   1.000
_cell.angle_alpha   90.00
_cell.angle_beta   90.00
_cell.angle_gamma   90.00
#
_symmetry.space_group_name_H-M   'P 1'
#
loop_
_entity.id
_entity.type
_entity.pdbx_description
1 polymer ?
#
loop_
_entity_poly.entity_id
_entity_poly.type
_entity_poly.pdbx_seq_one_letter_code
_entity_poly.pdbx_strand_id
1 'polypeptide(L)'
;GFPGSVTLRPSTLLAVVRDVVQSLAYHGFSKIYFLNGHGGNIATISAAFSESYADITLRGGQTYHCKLRNWWDGDRVKQLSIRLYGDKEGSHATCSEVSLTQYAYPDAIKRATFNGQAPKS
;
A
#
# COMPACT_ATOMS: atom_id res chain seq x y z
N GLY A 1 -20.01 -0.88 -3.46
CA GLY A 1 -19.10 0.28 -3.39
C GLY A 1 -19.52 1.16 -2.23
N PHE A 2 -18.58 1.82 -1.56
CA PHE A 2 -18.86 2.70 -0.43
C PHE A 2 -18.74 4.17 -0.86
N PRO A 3 -19.75 5.03 -0.54
CA PRO A 3 -19.66 6.46 -0.85
C PRO A 3 -18.44 7.11 -0.21
N GLY A 4 -17.70 7.90 -0.97
CA GLY A 4 -16.47 8.58 -0.53
C GLY A 4 -15.17 7.84 -0.88
N SER A 5 -15.22 6.57 -1.30
CA SER A 5 -14.05 5.88 -1.82
C SER A 5 -13.69 6.41 -3.22
N VAL A 6 -12.46 6.86 -3.38
CA VAL A 6 -11.87 7.23 -4.68
C VAL A 6 -10.85 6.17 -5.06
N THR A 7 -11.01 5.54 -6.23
CA THR A 7 -10.15 4.44 -6.69
C THR A 7 -9.64 4.72 -8.09
N LEU A 8 -8.34 4.55 -8.31
CA LEU A 8 -7.76 4.57 -9.65
C LEU A 8 -8.00 3.23 -10.34
N ARG A 9 -8.21 3.24 -11.66
CA ARG A 9 -8.13 2.02 -12.47
C ARG A 9 -6.71 1.44 -12.33
N PRO A 10 -6.54 0.10 -12.40
CA PRO A 10 -5.22 -0.51 -12.35
C PRO A 10 -4.25 0.06 -13.40
N SER A 11 -4.70 0.29 -14.63
CA SER A 11 -3.89 0.90 -15.69
C SER A 11 -3.44 2.32 -15.35
N THR A 12 -4.27 3.10 -14.65
CA THR A 12 -3.93 4.47 -14.24
C THR A 12 -2.92 4.46 -13.10
N LEU A 13 -3.12 3.64 -12.06
CA LEU A 13 -2.15 3.52 -10.98
C LEU A 13 -0.79 3.00 -11.49
N LEU A 14 -0.80 2.04 -12.41
CA LEU A 14 0.41 1.54 -13.05
C LEU A 14 1.18 2.66 -13.75
N ALA A 15 0.49 3.49 -14.55
CA ALA A 15 1.10 4.60 -15.27
C ALA A 15 1.74 5.60 -14.29
N VAL A 16 1.03 5.95 -13.21
CA VAL A 16 1.55 6.83 -12.16
C VAL A 16 2.82 6.26 -11.52
N VAL A 17 2.83 4.96 -11.17
CA VAL A 17 4.02 4.32 -10.57
C VAL A 17 5.20 4.35 -11.52
N ARG A 18 4.98 4.09 -12.82
CA ARG A 18 6.03 4.14 -13.83
C ARG A 18 6.61 5.55 -13.98
N ASP A 19 5.76 6.56 -14.09
CA ASP A 19 6.21 7.95 -14.22
C ASP A 19 7.05 8.38 -13.00
N VAL A 20 6.63 8.00 -11.79
CA VAL A 20 7.39 8.26 -10.55
C VAL A 20 8.76 7.57 -10.58
N VAL A 21 8.79 6.28 -10.91
CA VAL A 21 10.03 5.49 -10.95
C VAL A 21 10.99 6.03 -12.00
N GLN A 22 10.50 6.33 -13.21
CA GLN A 22 11.32 6.87 -14.29
C GLN A 22 11.85 8.27 -13.98
N SER A 23 11.03 9.12 -13.36
CA SER A 23 11.46 10.47 -12.93
C SER A 23 12.56 10.40 -11.87
N LEU A 24 12.43 9.49 -10.89
CA LEU A 24 13.47 9.26 -9.90
C LEU A 24 14.75 8.70 -10.54
N ALA A 25 14.61 7.73 -11.45
CA ALA A 25 15.75 7.16 -12.17
C ALA A 25 16.49 8.23 -13.00
N TYR A 26 15.76 9.13 -13.67
CA TYR A 26 16.34 10.25 -14.41
C TYR A 26 17.22 11.15 -13.52
N HIS A 27 16.85 11.34 -12.26
CA HIS A 27 17.64 12.08 -11.27
C HIS A 27 18.73 11.24 -10.58
N GLY A 28 19.03 10.04 -11.09
CA GLY A 28 20.14 9.21 -10.61
C GLY A 28 19.78 8.24 -9.48
N PHE A 29 18.52 8.18 -9.03
CA PHE A 29 18.12 7.20 -8.02
C PHE A 29 18.13 5.78 -8.60
N SER A 30 18.83 4.86 -7.92
CA SER A 30 18.94 3.45 -8.33
C SER A 30 18.24 2.46 -7.39
N LYS A 31 17.74 2.94 -6.24
CA LYS A 31 17.03 2.12 -5.24
C LYS A 31 15.79 2.87 -4.79
N ILE A 32 14.62 2.33 -5.09
CA ILE A 32 13.33 2.98 -4.86
C ILE A 32 12.47 2.05 -3.99
N TYR A 33 12.01 2.55 -2.84
CA TYR A 33 11.25 1.77 -1.89
C TYR A 33 9.83 2.33 -1.76
N PHE A 34 8.84 1.50 -2.06
CA PHE A 34 7.42 1.82 -1.96
C PHE A 34 6.86 1.25 -0.66
N LEU A 35 6.47 2.13 0.25
CA LEU A 35 5.71 1.76 1.44
C LEU A 35 4.22 1.85 1.13
N ASN A 36 3.53 0.72 1.12
CA ASN A 36 2.13 0.61 0.74
C ASN A 36 1.19 0.52 1.95
N GLY A 37 0.10 1.28 1.87
CA GLY A 37 -0.97 1.39 2.84
C GLY A 37 -2.23 0.58 2.52
N HIS A 38 -2.35 0.02 1.32
CA HIS A 38 -3.58 -0.61 0.87
C HIS A 38 -3.35 -1.88 0.06
N GLY A 39 -3.91 -3.02 0.51
CA GLY A 39 -3.69 -4.33 -0.12
C GLY A 39 -4.05 -4.39 -1.60
N GLY A 40 -5.09 -3.66 -2.03
CA GLY A 40 -5.53 -3.60 -3.43
C GLY A 40 -4.47 -3.04 -4.40
N ASN A 41 -3.48 -2.31 -3.91
CA ASN A 41 -2.43 -1.74 -4.75
C ASN A 41 -1.29 -2.72 -5.08
N ILE A 42 -1.15 -3.83 -4.33
CA ILE A 42 0.04 -4.70 -4.39
C ILE A 42 0.27 -5.27 -5.79
N ALA A 43 -0.78 -5.82 -6.41
CA ALA A 43 -0.69 -6.43 -7.72
C ALA A 43 -0.31 -5.40 -8.79
N THR A 44 -0.94 -4.23 -8.77
CA THR A 44 -0.70 -3.17 -9.75
C THR A 44 0.69 -2.54 -9.62
N ILE A 45 1.16 -2.29 -8.39
CA ILE A 45 2.53 -1.79 -8.17
C ILE A 45 3.56 -2.82 -8.63
N SER A 46 3.34 -4.11 -8.34
CA SER A 46 4.25 -5.18 -8.78
C SER A 46 4.29 -5.28 -10.30
N ALA A 47 3.14 -5.17 -10.97
CA ALA A 47 3.08 -5.13 -12.44
C ALA A 47 3.82 -3.92 -13.02
N ALA A 48 3.67 -2.74 -12.40
CA ALA A 48 4.36 -1.53 -12.81
C ALA A 48 5.89 -1.69 -12.73
N PHE A 49 6.41 -2.33 -11.67
CA PHE A 49 7.85 -2.63 -11.58
C PHE A 49 8.32 -3.55 -12.70
N SER A 50 7.58 -4.62 -12.98
CA SER A 50 7.91 -5.54 -14.08
C SER A 50 7.92 -4.84 -15.43
N GLU A 51 6.95 -3.96 -15.70
CA GLU A 51 6.90 -3.19 -16.95
C GLU A 51 8.06 -2.19 -17.06
N SER A 52 8.36 -1.50 -15.96
CA SER A 52 9.53 -0.62 -15.85
C SER A 52 10.85 -1.36 -16.14
N TYR A 53 11.02 -2.59 -15.64
CA TYR A 53 12.22 -3.37 -15.92
C TYR A 53 12.28 -3.88 -17.37
N ALA A 54 11.13 -4.22 -17.95
CA ALA A 54 11.04 -4.58 -19.36
C ALA A 54 11.43 -3.42 -20.27
N ASP A 55 11.00 -2.19 -19.97
CA ASP A 55 11.41 -0.99 -20.72
C ASP A 55 12.94 -0.83 -20.75
N ILE A 56 13.61 -0.97 -19.60
CA ILE A 56 15.07 -0.88 -19.50
C ILE A 56 15.72 -1.97 -20.36
N THR A 57 15.19 -3.19 -20.30
CA THR A 57 15.75 -4.34 -21.04
C THR A 57 15.61 -4.15 -22.54
N LEU A 58 14.46 -3.65 -23.00
CA LEU A 58 14.13 -3.53 -24.42
C LEU A 58 14.65 -2.26 -25.08
N ARG A 59 14.75 -1.15 -24.33
CA ARG A 59 15.05 0.19 -24.86
C ARG A 59 16.35 0.78 -24.31
N GLY A 60 16.98 0.11 -23.34
CA GLY A 60 18.10 0.66 -22.59
C GLY A 60 17.66 1.71 -21.57
N GLY A 61 18.56 2.06 -20.66
CA GLY A 61 18.31 3.06 -19.63
C GLY A 61 19.12 2.79 -18.36
N GLN A 62 19.01 3.71 -17.40
CA GLN A 62 19.60 3.50 -16.08
C GLN A 62 18.90 2.36 -15.35
N THR A 63 19.68 1.39 -14.88
CA THR A 63 19.18 0.30 -14.03
C THR A 63 18.83 0.82 -12.63
N TYR A 64 17.68 0.39 -12.12
CA TYR A 64 17.24 0.64 -10.75
C TYR A 64 16.52 -0.59 -10.17
N HIS A 65 16.39 -0.60 -8.85
CA HIS A 65 15.69 -1.63 -8.11
C HIS A 65 14.55 -1.03 -7.30
N CYS A 66 13.33 -1.48 -7.59
CA CYS A 66 12.13 -1.15 -6.84
C CYS A 66 11.81 -2.25 -5.83
N LYS A 67 11.44 -1.86 -4.61
CA LYS A 67 10.96 -2.76 -3.57
C LYS A 67 9.62 -2.28 -3.02
N LEU A 68 8.62 -3.15 -3.04
CA LEU A 68 7.35 -2.94 -2.38
C LEU A 68 7.38 -3.55 -0.98
N ARG A 69 6.92 -2.79 0.02
CA ARG A 69 6.67 -3.27 1.38
C ARG A 69 5.35 -2.71 1.89
N ASN A 70 4.55 -3.56 2.49
CA ASN A 70 3.35 -3.14 3.17
C ASN A 70 3.69 -2.83 4.63
N TRP A 71 3.16 -1.73 5.18
CA TRP A 71 3.51 -1.36 6.56
C TRP A 71 3.08 -2.41 7.58
N TRP A 72 1.97 -3.13 7.31
CA TRP A 72 1.47 -4.20 8.16
C TRP A 72 2.28 -5.50 8.09
N ASP A 73 3.18 -5.64 7.12
CA ASP A 73 3.92 -6.89 6.91
C ASP A 73 5.13 -7.07 7.84
N GLY A 74 5.54 -6.02 8.57
CA GLY A 74 6.68 -6.09 9.47
C GLY A 74 6.42 -7.00 10.67
N ASP A 75 7.43 -7.80 11.06
CA ASP A 75 7.30 -8.81 12.13
C ASP A 75 6.79 -8.22 13.44
N ARG A 76 7.30 -7.03 13.81
CA ARG A 76 6.85 -6.31 15.01
C ARG A 76 5.37 -5.95 14.94
N VAL A 77 4.88 -5.53 13.78
CA VAL A 77 3.47 -5.15 13.57
C VAL A 77 2.59 -6.39 13.62
N LYS A 78 2.99 -7.47 12.94
CA LYS A 78 2.29 -8.76 12.99
C LYS A 78 2.20 -9.33 14.40
N GLN A 79 3.31 -9.35 15.12
CA GLN A 79 3.34 -9.83 16.51
C GLN A 79 2.44 -9.00 17.43
N LEU A 80 2.45 -7.68 17.25
CA LEU A 80 1.61 -6.78 18.05
C LEU A 80 0.12 -6.99 17.74
N SER A 81 -0.23 -7.10 16.46
CA SER A 81 -1.60 -7.38 16.02
C SER A 81 -2.11 -8.73 16.56
N ILE A 82 -1.30 -9.79 16.47
CA ILE A 82 -1.65 -11.10 17.04
C ILE A 82 -1.83 -11.00 18.56
N ARG A 83 -0.92 -10.32 19.26
CA ARG A 83 -0.99 -10.16 20.72
C ARG A 83 -2.23 -9.39 21.17
N LEU A 84 -2.60 -8.31 20.47
CA LEU A 84 -3.66 -7.40 20.90
C LEU A 84 -5.05 -7.82 20.40
N TYR A 85 -5.13 -8.40 19.20
CA TYR A 85 -6.39 -8.59 18.49
C TYR A 85 -6.64 -10.04 18.04
N GLY A 86 -5.59 -10.85 17.87
CA GLY A 86 -5.71 -12.26 17.46
C GLY A 86 -6.58 -12.41 16.20
N ASP A 87 -7.59 -13.29 16.27
CA ASP A 87 -8.53 -13.55 15.17
C ASP A 87 -9.44 -12.36 14.82
N LYS A 88 -9.44 -11.30 15.63
CA LYS A 88 -10.27 -10.09 15.44
C LYS A 88 -9.59 -9.00 14.62
N GLU A 89 -8.36 -9.20 14.14
CA GLU A 89 -7.68 -8.22 13.28
C GLU A 89 -8.44 -7.97 11.97
N GLY A 90 -8.90 -9.05 11.31
CA GLY A 90 -9.53 -8.96 9.99
C GLY A 90 -8.53 -8.62 8.87
N SER A 91 -9.05 -8.22 7.70
CA SER A 91 -8.26 -7.93 6.50
C SER A 91 -8.41 -6.51 5.95
N HIS A 92 -9.37 -5.73 6.47
CA HIS A 92 -9.64 -4.36 6.04
C HIS A 92 -10.33 -3.57 7.16
N ALA A 93 -9.99 -2.28 7.30
CA ALA A 93 -10.40 -1.45 8.43
C ALA A 93 -10.03 -2.12 9.76
N THR A 94 -8.82 -2.69 9.81
CA THR A 94 -8.41 -3.55 10.92
C THR A 94 -8.25 -2.76 12.21
N CYS A 95 -8.30 -3.45 13.35
CA CYS A 95 -8.03 -2.84 14.64
C CYS A 95 -6.66 -2.12 14.67
N SER A 96 -5.65 -2.64 13.96
CA SER A 96 -4.36 -1.97 13.84
C SER A 96 -4.40 -0.73 12.95
N GLU A 97 -5.10 -0.75 11.81
CA GLU A 97 -5.33 0.43 10.96
C GLU A 97 -6.04 1.55 11.74
N VAL A 98 -7.11 1.20 12.46
CA VAL A 98 -7.87 2.15 13.28
C VAL A 98 -7.00 2.69 14.42
N SER A 99 -6.28 1.84 15.15
CA SER A 99 -5.43 2.29 16.27
C SER A 99 -4.32 3.24 15.81
N LEU A 100 -3.71 2.98 14.65
CA LEU A 100 -2.69 3.86 14.07
C LEU A 100 -3.28 5.22 13.68
N THR A 101 -4.48 5.24 13.06
CA THR A 101 -5.15 6.48 12.68
C THR A 101 -5.63 7.28 13.88
N GLN A 102 -6.12 6.63 14.95
CA GLN A 102 -6.49 7.29 16.21
C GLN A 102 -5.30 7.93 16.91
N TYR A 103 -4.14 7.26 16.90
CA TYR A 103 -2.90 7.82 17.45
C TYR A 103 -2.41 9.02 16.64
N ALA A 104 -2.41 8.93 15.31
CA ALA A 104 -1.93 9.99 14.44
C ALA A 104 -2.88 11.20 14.36
N TYR A 105 -4.19 10.97 14.49
CA TYR A 105 -5.23 12.00 14.36
C TYR A 105 -6.29 11.88 15.47
N PRO A 106 -5.94 12.24 16.72
CA PRO A 106 -6.84 12.06 17.87
C PRO A 106 -8.13 12.90 17.77
N ASP A 107 -8.11 14.04 17.09
CA ASP A 107 -9.28 14.90 16.91
C ASP A 107 -10.28 14.36 15.87
N ALA A 108 -9.86 13.39 15.05
CA ALA A 108 -10.68 12.79 13.99
C ALA A 108 -11.38 11.49 14.42
N ILE A 109 -11.28 11.12 15.71
CA ILE A 109 -11.86 9.87 16.23
C ILE A 109 -13.38 9.93 16.16
N LYS A 110 -13.98 9.01 15.39
CA LYS A 110 -15.43 8.88 15.29
C LYS A 110 -15.96 7.87 16.31
N ARG A 111 -17.07 8.23 16.96
CA ARG A 111 -17.88 7.29 17.77
C ARG A 111 -19.07 6.85 16.94
N ALA A 112 -19.14 5.56 16.64
CA ALA A 112 -20.23 4.95 15.87
C ALA A 112 -20.56 3.57 16.43
N THR A 113 -21.80 3.13 16.24
CA THR A 113 -22.26 1.81 16.69
C THR A 113 -21.69 0.73 15.77
N PHE A 114 -20.98 -0.25 16.34
CA PHE A 114 -20.42 -1.38 15.59
C PHE A 114 -21.39 -2.57 15.63
N ASN A 115 -22.04 -2.86 14.49
CA ASN A 115 -23.05 -3.93 14.40
C ASN A 115 -22.46 -5.33 14.11
N GLY A 116 -21.16 -5.55 14.38
CA GLY A 116 -20.56 -6.89 14.40
C GLY A 116 -20.18 -7.51 13.06
N GLN A 117 -20.32 -6.82 11.93
CA GLN A 117 -19.77 -7.29 10.65
C GLN A 117 -18.53 -6.49 10.27
N ALA A 118 -17.36 -7.12 10.37
CA ALA A 118 -16.18 -6.63 9.68
C ALA A 118 -16.47 -6.59 8.17
N PRO A 119 -16.07 -5.53 7.44
CA PRO A 119 -16.30 -5.44 6.01
C PRO A 119 -15.69 -6.67 5.32
N LYS A 120 -16.52 -7.44 4.62
CA LYS A 120 -16.06 -8.58 3.82
C LYS A 120 -15.25 -8.05 2.64
N SER A 121 -14.06 -8.60 2.46
CA SER A 121 -13.19 -8.39 1.30
C SER A 121 -13.87 -8.79 -0.01
#